data_AF-A0A6A7LBA5-F1
#
_entry.id   AF-A0A6A7LBA5-F1
#
_cell.length_a   1.000
_cell.length_b   1.000
_cell.length_c   1.000
_cell.angle_alpha   90.00
_cell.angle_beta   90.00
_cell.angle_gamma   90.00
#
_symmetry.space_group_name_H-M   'P 1'
#
loop_
_entity.id
_entity.type
_entity.pdbx_description
1 polymer ?
#
loop_
_entity_poly.entity_id
_entity_poly.type
_entity_poly.pdbx_seq_one_letter_code
_entity_poly.pdbx_strand_id
1 'polypeptide(L)'
;MRTRASDLLKLSARDSDIGVLSVADLRASPAAFDSSHKRVLLLYGFRDCPDDRALLARISGGRALRVRSLPPSPTNLTWTSKAAQLAPELAGTELTLCPSSSSFSLFVLQSGLHDDTVETLALLGGLPWFLRVSVRDKWVYLLGIDEIPDPGVAVSSAVQELPLVSAAVALLVFVRTHFPAASWFSRESYGNFVIDDPLLRPSHGFVQHEQLASRVARANGAATIAFIPWNARRSAKETAELYKVTPQLSICAHGFEHIGEEFATPDLEDLHWRATSAMRAMRLHESLTGVGFEAVMVFPQGKFSSDALGALASAGFLAAANSTFLATDATGGVRLEHLLEPAVTAYGPLPLFRRRAPEYLSRFRYDLILGKPLLLVEHHEYFKDQGEAFEQVFETIRGVAPLIQWIPLGHIAKRLHLMRAPRAGHREVRFYCRQFRFRVPDRATYEFTKREVSSDVRAVHVNGRPVDFTLERDTLRFCEALAPNGRDVDVFVDTQPGAWTGNPRRGMSSKLSVAARRYLSEGRDNYIATNAQFRSGWSLVRRLLKP
;
A
#
# COMPACT_ATOMS: atom_id res chain seq x y z
N MET A 1 -0.87 12.63 4.31
CA MET A 1 -0.70 12.17 5.71
C MET A 1 0.65 12.56 6.32
N ARG A 2 1.41 13.50 5.73
CA ARG A 2 2.73 13.96 6.24
C ARG A 2 2.62 14.93 7.42
N THR A 3 1.71 14.68 8.35
CA THR A 3 1.44 15.61 9.45
C THR A 3 2.46 15.31 10.55
N ARG A 4 3.46 16.16 10.75
CA ARG A 4 4.33 16.06 11.92
C ARG A 4 3.48 16.28 13.18
N ALA A 5 3.95 15.85 14.35
CA ALA A 5 3.32 16.20 15.62
C ALA A 5 3.08 17.73 15.72
N SER A 6 4.05 18.52 15.27
CA SER A 6 3.94 19.99 15.18
C SER A 6 2.85 20.48 14.22
N ASP A 7 2.52 19.74 13.16
CA ASP A 7 1.47 20.12 12.23
C ASP A 7 0.07 19.75 12.77
N LEU A 8 -0.05 18.65 13.52
CA LEU A 8 -1.29 18.35 14.26
C LEU A 8 -1.55 19.40 15.35
N LEU A 9 -0.50 19.81 16.06
CA LEU A 9 -0.58 20.90 17.02
C LEU A 9 -0.97 22.23 16.36
N LYS A 10 -0.45 22.53 15.16
CA LYS A 10 -0.86 23.71 14.38
C LYS A 10 -2.32 23.64 13.91
N LEU A 11 -2.80 22.46 13.49
CA LEU A 11 -4.21 22.28 13.13
C LEU A 11 -5.11 22.53 14.33
N SER A 12 -4.76 21.92 15.47
CA SER A 12 -5.40 22.12 16.78
C SER A 12 -5.39 23.59 17.22
N ALA A 13 -4.30 24.32 16.98
CA ALA A 13 -4.20 25.74 17.34
C ALA A 13 -5.11 26.65 16.50
N ARG A 14 -5.44 26.25 15.26
CA ARG A 14 -6.27 27.04 14.34
C ARG A 14 -7.77 26.79 14.49
N ASP A 15 -8.14 25.61 14.98
CA ASP A 15 -9.53 25.23 15.17
C ASP A 15 -10.00 25.64 16.57
N SER A 16 -11.13 26.34 16.74
CA SER A 16 -11.58 26.77 18.07
C SER A 16 -12.12 25.64 18.94
N ASP A 17 -12.50 24.51 18.33
CA ASP A 17 -13.32 23.48 18.97
C ASP A 17 -12.55 22.17 19.18
N ILE A 18 -11.45 21.96 18.46
CA ILE A 18 -10.64 20.74 18.53
C ILE A 18 -9.25 21.01 19.11
N GLY A 19 -8.78 20.15 20.01
CA GLY A 19 -7.46 20.20 20.61
C GLY A 19 -6.71 18.87 20.53
N VAL A 20 -5.40 18.93 20.34
CA VAL A 20 -4.46 17.81 20.50
C VAL A 20 -3.42 18.23 21.52
N LEU A 21 -3.30 17.49 22.62
CA LEU A 21 -2.43 17.87 23.74
C LEU A 21 -1.62 16.66 24.21
N SER A 22 -0.34 16.88 24.48
CA SER A 22 0.42 15.90 25.24
C SER A 22 0.03 16.02 26.72
N VAL A 23 0.06 14.90 27.44
CA VAL A 23 -0.15 14.91 28.88
C VAL A 23 0.97 15.67 29.59
N ALA A 24 2.17 15.74 29.01
CA ALA A 24 3.25 16.59 29.53
C ALA A 24 2.85 18.08 29.57
N ASP A 25 2.22 18.59 28.51
CA ASP A 25 1.73 19.97 28.46
C ASP A 25 0.63 20.22 29.49
N LEU A 26 -0.27 19.25 29.69
CA LEU A 26 -1.32 19.33 30.71
C LEU A 26 -0.77 19.27 32.14
N ARG A 27 0.36 18.59 32.39
CA ARG A 27 1.02 18.65 33.71
C ARG A 27 1.61 20.03 33.97
N ALA A 28 2.19 20.66 32.95
CA ALA A 28 2.72 22.02 33.05
C ALA A 28 1.62 23.06 33.25
N SER A 29 0.41 22.81 32.76
CA SER A 29 -0.76 23.66 32.98
C SER A 29 -2.04 22.85 33.20
N PRO A 30 -2.30 22.37 34.43
CA PRO A 30 -3.49 21.56 34.71
C PRO A 30 -4.81 22.29 34.42
N ALA A 31 -4.81 23.62 34.54
CA ALA A 31 -5.95 24.47 34.23
C ALA A 31 -6.32 24.43 32.74
N ALA A 32 -5.37 24.15 31.84
CA ALA A 32 -5.58 24.15 30.39
C ALA A 32 -6.68 23.16 29.95
N PHE A 33 -6.90 22.07 30.68
CA PHE A 33 -8.00 21.14 30.37
C PHE A 33 -9.38 21.75 30.71
N ASP A 34 -9.50 22.33 31.91
CA ASP A 34 -10.76 22.87 32.42
C ASP A 34 -11.12 24.21 31.75
N SER A 35 -10.13 25.06 31.49
CA SER A 35 -10.30 26.35 30.81
C SER A 35 -10.38 26.25 29.29
N SER A 36 -10.11 25.07 28.73
CA SER A 36 -10.19 24.85 27.29
C SER A 36 -11.64 24.91 26.83
N HIS A 37 -11.92 25.81 25.87
CA HIS A 37 -13.21 25.85 25.17
C HIS A 37 -13.37 24.74 24.12
N LYS A 38 -12.35 23.88 23.95
CA LYS A 38 -12.39 22.77 22.98
C LYS A 38 -13.47 21.77 23.37
N ARG A 39 -14.33 21.42 22.40
CA ARG A 39 -15.36 20.38 22.49
C ARG A 39 -14.79 18.99 22.24
N VAL A 40 -13.70 18.90 21.50
CA VAL A 40 -13.04 17.62 21.19
C VAL A 40 -11.56 17.71 21.56
N LEU A 41 -11.05 16.72 22.28
CA LEU A 41 -9.64 16.64 22.69
C LEU A 41 -9.06 15.28 22.33
N LEU A 42 -7.82 15.24 21.84
CA LEU A 42 -6.99 14.04 21.78
C LEU A 42 -5.81 14.18 22.74
N LEU A 43 -5.67 13.21 23.65
CA LEU A 43 -4.62 13.16 24.67
C LEU A 43 -3.73 11.92 24.47
N TYR A 44 -2.43 12.11 24.63
CA TYR A 44 -1.40 11.07 24.52
C TYR A 44 -0.23 11.36 25.49
N GLY A 45 0.67 10.40 25.71
CA GLY A 45 1.83 10.58 26.61
C GLY A 45 1.56 10.22 28.07
N PHE A 46 0.66 9.27 28.30
CA PHE A 46 0.27 8.79 29.62
C PHE A 46 1.35 7.88 30.24
N ARG A 47 1.58 8.04 31.55
CA ARG A 47 2.52 7.29 32.37
C ARG A 47 1.81 6.72 33.59
N ASP A 48 2.28 5.60 34.12
CA ASP A 48 1.78 5.10 35.42
C ASP A 48 2.39 5.90 36.58
N CYS A 49 1.89 7.12 36.79
CA CYS A 49 2.28 7.98 37.89
C CYS A 49 1.05 8.64 38.57
N PRO A 50 1.19 9.13 39.81
CA PRO A 50 0.09 9.78 40.53
C PRO A 50 -0.56 10.94 39.75
N ASP A 51 0.23 11.78 39.08
CA ASP A 51 -0.27 12.95 38.35
C ASP A 51 -1.21 12.57 37.20
N ASP A 52 -0.83 11.54 36.42
CA ASP A 52 -1.64 11.06 35.30
C ASP A 52 -2.88 10.34 35.78
N ARG A 53 -2.80 9.65 36.92
CA ARG A 53 -3.97 9.06 37.56
C ARG A 53 -4.96 10.13 38.03
N ALA A 54 -4.47 11.24 38.60
CA ALA A 54 -5.30 12.36 38.99
C ALA A 54 -5.92 13.06 37.76
N LEU A 55 -5.14 13.26 36.69
CA LEU A 55 -5.63 13.82 35.43
C LEU A 55 -6.70 12.93 34.80
N LEU A 56 -6.46 11.62 34.71
CA LEU A 56 -7.39 10.65 34.17
C LEU A 56 -8.68 10.56 35.00
N ALA A 57 -8.58 10.59 36.34
CA ALA A 57 -9.74 10.68 37.21
C ALA A 57 -10.54 11.96 36.95
N ARG A 58 -9.88 13.10 36.73
CA ARG A 58 -10.58 14.35 36.38
C ARG A 58 -11.27 14.26 35.02
N ILE A 59 -10.57 13.75 34.00
CA ILE A 59 -11.11 13.58 32.64
C ILE A 59 -12.28 12.61 32.69
N SER A 60 -12.18 11.48 33.37
CA SER A 60 -13.24 10.47 33.36
C SER A 60 -14.46 10.80 34.22
N GLY A 61 -14.46 11.95 34.92
CA GLY A 61 -15.54 12.37 35.83
C GLY A 61 -15.48 11.71 37.20
N GLY A 62 -14.27 11.53 37.75
CA GLY A 62 -14.00 10.86 39.02
C GLY A 62 -13.84 9.35 38.91
N ARG A 63 -13.90 8.80 37.69
CA ARG A 63 -13.84 7.34 37.47
C ARG A 63 -12.39 6.89 37.39
N ALA A 64 -12.07 5.78 38.05
CA ALA A 64 -10.69 5.35 38.13
C ALA A 64 -10.24 4.66 36.83
N LEU A 65 -9.66 5.46 35.93
CA LEU A 65 -8.79 5.01 34.85
C LEU A 65 -7.36 4.96 35.38
N ARG A 66 -6.67 3.85 35.18
CA ARG A 66 -5.23 3.74 35.46
C ARG A 66 -4.46 3.50 34.18
N VAL A 67 -3.18 3.85 34.19
CA VAL A 67 -2.25 3.57 33.10
C VAL A 67 -1.38 2.40 33.51
N ARG A 68 -1.07 1.51 32.57
CA ARG A 68 -0.06 0.46 32.73
C ARG A 68 0.86 0.46 31.52
N SER A 69 2.15 0.29 31.72
CA SER A 69 3.07 0.07 30.60
C SER A 69 2.83 -1.29 29.95
N LEU A 70 2.90 -1.35 28.63
CA LEU A 70 2.91 -2.61 27.89
C LEU A 70 4.29 -3.28 28.02
N PRO A 71 4.38 -4.56 28.43
CA PRO A 71 5.65 -5.29 28.39
C PRO A 71 6.14 -5.49 26.94
N PRO A 72 7.46 -5.61 26.71
CA PRO A 72 8.04 -5.81 25.38
C PRO A 72 7.84 -7.26 24.90
N SER A 73 6.59 -7.64 24.63
CA SER A 73 6.21 -8.95 24.13
C SER A 73 5.25 -8.84 22.94
N PRO A 74 5.26 -9.81 22.00
CA PRO A 74 4.24 -9.89 20.97
C PRO A 74 2.84 -9.78 21.58
N THR A 75 2.04 -8.86 21.08
CA THR A 75 0.75 -8.50 21.69
C THR A 75 -0.28 -8.24 20.60
N ASN A 76 -1.49 -8.77 20.76
CA ASN A 76 -2.57 -8.56 19.80
C ASN A 76 -3.22 -7.19 20.00
N LEU A 77 -3.29 -6.42 18.93
CA LEU A 77 -4.09 -5.22 18.78
C LEU A 77 -5.43 -5.61 18.15
N THR A 78 -6.53 -5.29 18.81
CA THR A 78 -7.89 -5.57 18.34
C THR A 78 -8.68 -4.28 18.26
N TRP A 79 -9.20 -3.96 17.09
CA TRP A 79 -10.15 -2.86 16.89
C TRP A 79 -11.57 -3.34 17.19
N THR A 80 -12.28 -2.65 18.09
CA THR A 80 -13.60 -3.11 18.55
C THR A 80 -14.69 -2.78 17.53
N SER A 81 -15.90 -3.30 17.73
CA SER A 81 -17.07 -2.92 16.92
C SER A 81 -17.44 -1.43 17.07
N LYS A 82 -17.07 -0.78 18.19
CA LYS A 82 -17.32 0.65 18.40
C LYS A 82 -16.50 1.54 17.46
N ALA A 83 -15.34 1.06 17.00
CA ALA A 83 -14.54 1.75 15.99
C ALA A 83 -15.28 1.89 14.64
N ALA A 84 -16.29 1.06 14.36
CA ALA A 84 -17.01 1.09 13.09
C ALA A 84 -17.68 2.43 12.77
N GLN A 85 -18.03 3.21 13.80
CA GLN A 85 -18.62 4.54 13.63
C GLN A 85 -17.63 5.57 13.06
N LEU A 86 -16.33 5.34 13.25
CA LEU A 86 -15.25 6.28 12.88
C LEU A 86 -14.42 5.76 11.71
N ALA A 87 -14.18 4.44 11.68
CA ALA A 87 -13.38 3.75 10.69
C ALA A 87 -13.93 2.33 10.50
N PRO A 88 -14.99 2.15 9.68
CA PRO A 88 -15.63 0.86 9.46
C PRO A 88 -14.67 -0.23 8.98
N GLU A 89 -13.63 0.14 8.23
CA GLU A 89 -12.62 -0.77 7.70
C GLU A 89 -11.81 -1.45 8.81
N LEU A 90 -11.66 -0.79 9.98
CA LEU A 90 -10.89 -1.30 11.10
C LEU A 90 -11.72 -2.18 12.04
N ALA A 91 -13.04 -2.08 12.06
CA ALA A 91 -13.86 -2.79 13.04
C ALA A 91 -13.66 -4.31 12.97
N GLY A 92 -13.36 -4.93 14.11
CA GLY A 92 -13.10 -6.38 14.24
C GLY A 92 -11.73 -6.83 13.72
N THR A 93 -10.82 -5.91 13.39
CA THR A 93 -9.46 -6.28 12.97
C THR A 93 -8.63 -6.74 14.16
N GLU A 94 -7.87 -7.81 13.97
CA GLU A 94 -6.84 -8.26 14.92
C GLU A 94 -5.46 -8.34 14.24
N LEU A 95 -4.44 -7.80 14.92
CA LEU A 95 -3.06 -7.75 14.44
C LEU A 95 -2.10 -8.06 15.58
N THR A 96 -1.13 -8.93 15.37
CA THR A 96 -0.04 -9.12 16.33
C THR A 96 1.04 -8.06 16.12
N LEU A 97 1.24 -7.21 17.13
CA LEU A 97 2.32 -6.24 17.18
C LEU A 97 3.53 -6.83 17.90
N CYS A 98 4.72 -6.50 17.44
CA CYS A 98 5.98 -6.74 18.16
C CYS A 98 6.53 -5.39 18.62
N PRO A 99 6.24 -4.94 19.86
CA PRO A 99 6.71 -3.65 20.36
C PRO A 99 8.23 -3.75 20.59
N SER A 100 9.03 -3.25 19.64
CA SER A 100 10.49 -3.38 19.70
C SER A 100 11.22 -2.14 20.24
N SER A 101 10.51 -1.02 20.49
CA SER A 101 11.12 0.25 20.92
C SER A 101 10.12 1.34 21.34
N SER A 102 8.87 1.26 20.90
CA SER A 102 7.81 2.20 21.31
C SER A 102 7.13 1.73 22.59
N SER A 103 7.17 2.57 23.63
CA SER A 103 6.37 2.38 24.82
C SER A 103 4.92 2.71 24.48
N PHE A 104 4.08 1.68 24.55
CA PHE A 104 2.63 1.82 24.55
C PHE A 104 2.16 1.84 26.00
N SER A 105 1.22 2.73 26.28
CA SER A 105 0.50 2.79 27.56
C SER A 105 -0.88 2.15 27.36
N LEU A 106 -1.31 1.34 28.32
CA LEU A 106 -2.61 0.69 28.34
C LEU A 106 -3.46 1.35 29.41
N PHE A 107 -4.76 1.46 29.17
CA PHE A 107 -5.72 1.95 30.15
C PHE A 107 -6.37 0.76 30.86
N VAL A 108 -6.49 0.85 32.17
CA VAL A 108 -7.22 -0.12 33.01
C VAL A 108 -8.47 0.57 33.53
N LEU A 109 -9.62 0.05 33.10
CA LEU A 109 -10.94 0.46 33.56
C LEU A 109 -11.21 -0.21 34.92
N GLN A 110 -11.48 0.57 35.97
CA GLN A 110 -12.00 -0.01 37.22
C GLN A 110 -13.49 -0.36 37.07
N SER A 111 -13.94 -1.41 37.75
CA SER A 111 -15.31 -1.92 37.73
C SER A 111 -16.35 -0.84 38.01
N GLY A 112 -17.48 -0.85 37.28
CA GLY A 112 -18.59 0.09 37.48
C GLY A 112 -18.72 1.21 36.44
N LEU A 113 -17.92 1.19 35.38
CA LEU A 113 -18.09 2.06 34.21
C LEU A 113 -19.25 1.56 33.33
N HIS A 114 -20.27 2.40 33.13
CA HIS A 114 -21.32 2.14 32.13
C HIS A 114 -20.79 2.37 30.71
N ASP A 115 -21.10 1.44 29.81
CA ASP A 115 -20.66 1.38 28.40
C ASP A 115 -20.97 2.66 27.58
N ASP A 116 -21.97 3.45 28.01
CA ASP A 116 -22.43 4.62 27.26
C ASP A 116 -21.52 5.85 27.40
N THR A 117 -20.58 5.83 28.34
CA THR A 117 -19.72 7.02 28.65
C THR A 117 -18.26 6.85 28.28
N VAL A 118 -17.81 5.60 28.14
CA VAL A 118 -16.45 5.25 27.70
C VAL A 118 -16.57 4.20 26.62
N GLU A 119 -16.14 4.56 25.42
CA GLU A 119 -16.07 3.64 24.31
C GLU A 119 -14.62 3.21 24.11
N THR A 120 -14.40 1.90 24.16
CA THR A 120 -13.11 1.34 23.78
C THR A 120 -13.08 1.15 22.27
N LEU A 121 -12.25 1.92 21.57
CA LEU A 121 -12.09 1.86 20.11
C LEU A 121 -11.08 0.77 19.72
N ALA A 122 -10.03 0.58 20.51
CA ALA A 122 -9.05 -0.48 20.31
C ALA A 122 -8.48 -1.01 21.63
N LEU A 123 -8.18 -2.31 21.64
CA LEU A 123 -7.56 -3.07 22.72
C LEU A 123 -6.15 -3.48 22.29
N LEU A 124 -5.17 -3.43 23.20
CA LEU A 124 -3.84 -3.98 23.00
C LEU A 124 -3.54 -4.94 24.16
N GLY A 125 -3.40 -6.23 23.85
CA GLY A 125 -3.23 -7.28 24.85
C GLY A 125 -4.48 -7.49 25.71
N GLY A 126 -5.66 -7.28 25.12
CA GLY A 126 -6.95 -7.35 25.81
C GLY A 126 -7.26 -6.16 26.72
N LEU A 127 -6.37 -5.16 26.83
CA LEU A 127 -6.60 -3.96 27.61
C LEU A 127 -6.84 -2.74 26.69
N PRO A 128 -7.70 -1.80 27.06
CA PRO A 128 -7.92 -0.60 26.26
C PRO A 128 -6.65 0.17 25.93
N TRP A 129 -6.50 0.53 24.66
CA TRP A 129 -5.37 1.28 24.12
C TRP A 129 -5.82 2.58 23.44
N PHE A 130 -7.01 2.58 22.85
CA PHE A 130 -7.62 3.77 22.28
C PHE A 130 -9.06 3.91 22.79
N LEU A 131 -9.33 4.98 23.52
CA LEU A 131 -10.64 5.25 24.15
C LEU A 131 -11.25 6.54 23.60
N ARG A 132 -12.58 6.61 23.63
CA ARG A 132 -13.36 7.85 23.49
C ARG A 132 -14.24 8.00 24.73
N VAL A 133 -14.13 9.12 25.43
CA VAL A 133 -14.81 9.40 26.70
C VAL A 133 -15.68 10.65 26.55
N SER A 134 -16.92 10.61 27.03
CA SER A 134 -17.79 11.79 27.12
C SER A 134 -17.72 12.43 28.51
N VAL A 135 -17.43 13.73 28.57
CA VAL A 135 -17.14 14.47 29.81
C VAL A 135 -17.63 15.91 29.69
N ARG A 136 -18.64 16.32 30.46
CA ARG A 136 -19.10 17.72 30.54
C ARG A 136 -19.27 18.36 29.14
N ASP A 137 -20.00 17.68 28.27
CA ASP A 137 -20.26 18.06 26.86
C ASP A 137 -19.03 18.06 25.93
N LYS A 138 -17.92 17.44 26.36
CA LYS A 138 -16.71 17.23 25.55
C LYS A 138 -16.52 15.77 25.20
N TRP A 139 -15.95 15.53 24.01
CA TRP A 139 -15.39 14.24 23.64
C TRP A 139 -13.89 14.24 23.84
N VAL A 140 -13.40 13.33 24.68
CA VAL A 140 -11.97 13.17 24.96
C VAL A 140 -11.50 11.81 24.45
N TYR A 141 -10.60 11.84 23.48
CA TYR A 141 -9.90 10.68 22.96
C TYR A 141 -8.63 10.45 23.78
N LEU A 142 -8.45 9.24 24.29
CA LEU A 142 -7.25 8.83 25.03
C LEU A 142 -6.51 7.80 24.20
N LEU A 143 -5.28 8.11 23.78
CA LEU A 143 -4.47 7.24 22.96
C LEU A 143 -3.23 6.80 23.74
N GLY A 144 -3.06 5.48 23.85
CA GLY A 144 -2.00 4.81 24.60
C GLY A 144 -0.64 4.81 23.90
N ILE A 145 -0.20 5.96 23.40
CA ILE A 145 1.13 6.17 22.83
C ILE A 145 1.86 7.20 23.67
N ASP A 146 3.17 7.02 23.82
CA ASP A 146 4.00 7.98 24.55
C ASP A 146 4.20 9.26 23.73
N GLU A 147 4.48 9.10 22.44
CA GLU A 147 4.70 10.18 21.50
C GLU A 147 3.98 9.91 20.17
N ILE A 148 3.58 10.99 19.50
CA ILE A 148 3.08 10.92 18.12
C ILE A 148 4.25 10.46 17.23
N PRO A 149 4.09 9.37 16.44
CA PRO A 149 5.16 8.90 15.56
C PRO A 149 5.64 10.01 14.61
N ASP A 150 6.95 10.28 14.59
CA ASP A 150 7.53 11.23 13.65
C ASP A 150 7.42 10.67 12.21
N PRO A 151 6.73 11.34 11.28
CA PRO A 151 6.68 10.92 9.88
C PRO A 151 8.07 10.79 9.23
N GLY A 152 9.08 11.48 9.77
CA GLY A 152 10.47 11.42 9.33
C GLY A 152 11.24 10.18 9.81
N VAL A 153 10.71 9.41 10.77
CA VAL A 153 11.42 8.26 11.34
C VAL A 153 11.68 7.19 10.28
N ALA A 154 12.92 6.70 10.27
CA ALA A 154 13.32 5.59 9.41
C ALA A 154 12.71 4.26 9.90
N VAL A 155 12.09 3.53 8.98
CA VAL A 155 11.55 2.18 9.21
C VAL A 155 12.38 1.19 8.39
N SER A 156 13.13 0.32 9.07
CA SER A 156 14.09 -0.60 8.42
C SER A 156 13.64 -2.06 8.41
N SER A 157 12.45 -2.37 8.95
CA SER A 157 11.91 -3.73 8.91
C SER A 157 10.38 -3.75 9.02
N ALA A 158 9.78 -4.87 8.60
CA ALA A 158 8.36 -5.12 8.81
C ALA A 158 7.97 -5.23 10.30
N VAL A 159 8.93 -5.58 11.17
CA VAL A 159 8.73 -5.65 12.63
C VAL A 159 8.54 -4.26 13.22
N GLN A 160 9.36 -3.28 12.79
CA GLN A 160 9.22 -1.89 13.20
C GLN A 160 8.00 -1.19 12.56
N GLU A 161 7.67 -1.57 11.32
CA GLU A 161 6.59 -0.95 10.56
C GLU A 161 5.24 -1.03 11.28
N LEU A 162 4.81 -2.23 11.67
CA LEU A 162 3.43 -2.44 12.09
C LEU A 162 3.04 -1.68 13.38
N PRO A 163 3.89 -1.60 14.43
CA PRO A 163 3.63 -0.73 15.58
C PRO A 163 3.50 0.75 15.21
N LEU A 164 4.43 1.29 14.41
CA LEU A 164 4.43 2.70 14.00
C LEU A 164 3.22 3.05 13.14
N VAL A 165 2.90 2.19 12.16
CA VAL A 165 1.72 2.35 11.32
C VAL A 165 0.43 2.22 12.14
N SER A 166 0.36 1.34 13.15
CA SER A 166 -0.81 1.22 14.02
C SER A 166 -1.07 2.50 14.81
N ALA A 167 -0.04 3.09 15.41
CA ALA A 167 -0.14 4.37 16.10
C ALA A 167 -0.57 5.49 15.14
N ALA A 168 0.02 5.56 13.95
CA ALA A 168 -0.37 6.52 12.92
C ALA A 168 -1.83 6.32 12.46
N VAL A 169 -2.29 5.08 12.30
CA VAL A 169 -3.68 4.75 11.93
C VAL A 169 -4.66 5.25 13.00
N ALA A 170 -4.38 5.07 14.28
CA ALA A 170 -5.24 5.61 15.36
C ALA A 170 -5.35 7.15 15.30
N LEU A 171 -4.24 7.84 15.02
CA LEU A 171 -4.24 9.29 14.79
C LEU A 171 -5.05 9.65 13.54
N LEU A 172 -4.95 8.87 12.46
CA LEU A 172 -5.71 9.11 11.23
C LEU A 172 -7.22 8.95 11.43
N VAL A 173 -7.67 8.01 12.27
CA VAL A 173 -9.08 7.89 12.65
C VAL A 173 -9.57 9.21 13.26
N PHE A 174 -8.81 9.76 14.21
CA PHE A 174 -9.14 11.04 14.83
C PHE A 174 -9.14 12.19 13.82
N VAL A 175 -8.09 12.31 13.00
CA VAL A 175 -7.92 13.39 12.03
C VAL A 175 -9.00 13.36 10.93
N ARG A 176 -9.37 12.18 10.45
CA ARG A 176 -10.45 12.03 9.46
C ARG A 176 -11.81 12.43 10.00
N THR A 177 -12.07 12.09 11.26
CA THR A 177 -13.33 12.39 11.93
C THR A 177 -13.49 13.90 12.15
N HIS A 178 -12.44 14.54 12.68
CA HIS A 178 -12.55 15.91 13.19
C HIS A 178 -11.92 16.98 12.29
N PHE A 179 -11.06 16.60 11.35
CA PHE A 179 -10.44 17.51 10.37
C PHE A 179 -10.63 17.00 8.92
N PRO A 180 -11.86 16.84 8.43
CA PRO A 180 -12.12 16.29 7.10
C PRO A 180 -11.50 17.14 5.98
N ALA A 181 -11.46 18.47 6.13
CA ALA A 181 -10.84 19.38 5.16
C ALA A 181 -9.31 19.23 5.05
N ALA A 182 -8.66 18.80 6.14
CA ALA A 182 -7.21 18.56 6.17
C ALA A 182 -6.84 17.12 5.75
N SER A 183 -7.82 16.21 5.79
CA SER A 183 -7.62 14.78 5.62
C SER A 183 -7.53 14.37 4.17
N TRP A 184 -6.46 13.65 3.83
CA TRP A 184 -6.33 12.97 2.56
C TRP A 184 -6.98 11.58 2.66
N PHE A 185 -7.88 11.28 1.73
CA PHE A 185 -8.54 9.97 1.66
C PHE A 185 -8.69 9.52 0.21
N SER A 186 -8.75 8.20 0.02
CA SER A 186 -9.20 7.62 -1.24
C SER A 186 -10.71 7.49 -1.19
N ARG A 187 -11.39 7.79 -2.30
CA ARG A 187 -12.84 7.52 -2.46
C ARG A 187 -13.13 6.14 -3.00
N GLU A 188 -12.11 5.50 -3.57
CA GLU A 188 -12.23 4.23 -4.24
C GLU A 188 -11.21 3.26 -3.64
N SER A 189 -11.62 2.00 -3.51
CA SER A 189 -10.72 0.92 -3.12
C SER A 189 -10.53 0.03 -4.33
N TYR A 190 -9.28 -0.34 -4.57
CA TYR A 190 -8.90 -1.15 -5.73
C TYR A 190 -8.28 -2.46 -5.28
N GLY A 191 -8.55 -3.54 -6.00
CA GLY A 191 -7.99 -4.86 -5.73
C GLY A 191 -7.47 -5.54 -7.00
N ASN A 192 -6.42 -6.34 -6.87
CA ASN A 192 -5.93 -7.22 -7.94
C ASN A 192 -5.22 -8.43 -7.33
N PHE A 193 -5.40 -9.60 -7.95
CA PHE A 193 -4.67 -10.81 -7.59
C PHE A 193 -3.53 -11.05 -8.58
N VAL A 194 -2.29 -10.88 -8.12
CA VAL A 194 -1.10 -11.10 -8.94
C VAL A 194 -0.65 -12.55 -8.83
N ILE A 195 -0.42 -13.22 -9.97
CA ILE A 195 0.08 -14.59 -10.01
C ILE A 195 1.48 -14.58 -10.62
N ASP A 196 2.48 -14.96 -9.83
CA ASP A 196 3.89 -14.91 -10.23
C ASP A 196 4.30 -16.15 -11.01
N ASP A 197 4.92 -15.94 -12.18
CA ASP A 197 5.57 -16.91 -13.07
C ASP A 197 4.78 -17.61 -14.20
N PRO A 198 3.42 -17.72 -14.20
CA PRO A 198 2.74 -18.50 -15.22
C PRO A 198 3.09 -18.10 -16.65
N LEU A 199 3.42 -19.11 -17.46
CA LEU A 199 3.36 -18.98 -18.90
C LEU A 199 1.89 -18.92 -19.35
N LEU A 200 1.62 -18.17 -20.42
CA LEU A 200 0.32 -18.18 -21.10
C LEU A 200 0.22 -19.41 -22.01
N ARG A 201 0.14 -20.58 -21.40
CA ARG A 201 -0.20 -21.87 -22.03
C ARG A 201 -1.50 -22.38 -21.40
N PRO A 202 -2.22 -23.36 -21.98
CA PRO A 202 -3.48 -23.83 -21.40
C PRO A 202 -3.39 -24.16 -19.91
N SER A 203 -2.26 -24.76 -19.51
CA SER A 203 -1.88 -24.98 -18.11
C SER A 203 -0.44 -24.54 -17.82
N HIS A 204 -0.21 -24.13 -16.56
CA HIS A 204 1.11 -23.92 -15.97
C HIS A 204 1.05 -24.25 -14.47
N GLY A 205 1.74 -25.32 -14.06
CA GLY A 205 1.58 -25.88 -12.72
C GLY A 205 0.11 -26.23 -12.45
N PHE A 206 -0.47 -25.68 -11.38
CA PHE A 206 -1.91 -25.83 -11.10
C PHE A 206 -2.80 -24.74 -11.73
N VAL A 207 -2.22 -23.74 -12.40
CA VAL A 207 -3.00 -22.70 -13.08
C VAL A 207 -3.53 -23.24 -14.40
N GLN A 208 -4.84 -23.37 -14.51
CA GLN A 208 -5.55 -23.62 -15.76
C GLN A 208 -6.24 -22.32 -16.18
N HIS A 209 -5.83 -21.73 -17.30
CA HIS A 209 -6.21 -20.35 -17.62
C HIS A 209 -7.70 -20.18 -17.92
N GLU A 210 -8.35 -21.16 -18.54
CA GLU A 210 -9.81 -21.16 -18.74
C GLU A 210 -10.57 -21.20 -17.41
N GLN A 211 -10.09 -22.00 -16.46
CA GLN A 211 -10.66 -22.03 -15.12
C GLN A 211 -10.41 -20.71 -14.40
N LEU A 212 -9.20 -20.15 -14.48
CA LEU A 212 -8.88 -18.85 -13.91
C LEU A 212 -9.82 -17.75 -14.45
N ALA A 213 -10.03 -17.69 -15.76
CA ALA A 213 -10.97 -16.75 -16.39
C ALA A 213 -12.40 -16.90 -15.84
N SER A 214 -12.87 -18.15 -15.73
CA SER A 214 -14.19 -18.45 -15.17
C SER A 214 -14.31 -18.03 -13.70
N ARG A 215 -13.24 -18.23 -12.90
CA ARG A 215 -13.19 -17.89 -11.48
C ARG A 215 -13.17 -16.38 -11.24
N VAL A 216 -12.33 -15.63 -11.97
CA VAL A 216 -12.31 -14.16 -11.84
C VAL A 216 -13.65 -13.57 -12.26
N ALA A 217 -14.29 -14.09 -13.31
CA ALA A 217 -15.61 -13.64 -13.73
C ALA A 217 -16.67 -13.90 -12.64
N ARG A 218 -16.72 -15.12 -12.09
CA ARG A 218 -17.66 -15.49 -11.03
C ARG A 218 -17.46 -14.67 -9.75
N ALA A 219 -16.21 -14.44 -9.37
CA ALA A 219 -15.86 -13.69 -8.17
C ALA A 219 -16.02 -12.17 -8.33
N ASN A 220 -16.36 -11.67 -9.53
CA ASN A 220 -16.24 -10.27 -9.93
C ASN A 220 -14.86 -9.70 -9.56
N GLY A 221 -13.83 -10.51 -9.80
CA GLY A 221 -12.43 -10.27 -9.47
C GLY A 221 -11.62 -9.85 -10.68
N ALA A 222 -10.33 -9.61 -10.45
CA ALA A 222 -9.35 -9.34 -11.50
C ALA A 222 -8.01 -9.95 -11.10
N ALA A 223 -7.31 -10.51 -12.08
CA ALA A 223 -6.00 -11.12 -11.90
C ALA A 223 -5.00 -10.62 -12.94
N THR A 224 -3.74 -10.51 -12.52
CA THR A 224 -2.63 -10.13 -13.39
C THR A 224 -1.54 -11.18 -13.29
N ILE A 225 -1.13 -11.75 -14.42
CA ILE A 225 0.05 -12.62 -14.47
C ILE A 225 1.30 -11.76 -14.44
N ALA A 226 2.18 -11.98 -13.47
CA ALA A 226 3.53 -11.46 -13.51
C ALA A 226 4.34 -12.33 -14.48
N PHE A 227 4.34 -11.92 -15.74
CA PHE A 227 4.88 -12.68 -16.86
C PHE A 227 6.37 -12.38 -17.05
N ILE A 228 7.19 -13.42 -17.11
CA ILE A 228 8.63 -13.29 -17.33
C ILE A 228 8.89 -12.92 -18.80
N PRO A 229 9.41 -11.72 -19.13
CA PRO A 229 9.51 -11.26 -20.52
C PRO A 229 10.40 -12.15 -21.42
N TRP A 230 11.37 -12.88 -20.86
CA TRP A 230 12.13 -13.90 -21.61
C TRP A 230 11.22 -14.92 -22.34
N ASN A 231 10.01 -15.16 -21.83
CA ASN A 231 9.02 -16.04 -22.43
C ASN A 231 8.19 -15.40 -23.57
N ALA A 232 8.52 -14.19 -24.04
CA ALA A 232 7.70 -13.41 -24.99
C ALA A 232 7.21 -14.16 -26.24
N ARG A 233 7.95 -15.19 -26.69
CA ARG A 233 7.60 -16.01 -27.87
C ARG A 233 6.94 -17.35 -27.54
N ARG A 234 6.62 -17.62 -26.28
CA ARG A 234 6.27 -18.97 -25.78
C ARG A 234 4.80 -19.14 -25.37
N SER A 235 3.97 -18.12 -25.60
CA SER A 235 2.54 -18.18 -25.32
C SER A 235 1.80 -19.02 -26.37
N ALA A 236 0.82 -19.81 -25.92
CA ALA A 236 -0.09 -20.53 -26.80
C ALA A 236 -1.14 -19.59 -27.36
N LYS A 237 -1.55 -19.81 -28.61
CA LYS A 237 -2.52 -18.95 -29.30
C LYS A 237 -3.87 -18.95 -28.59
N GLU A 238 -4.35 -20.11 -28.18
CA GLU A 238 -5.66 -20.30 -27.54
C GLU A 238 -5.73 -19.55 -26.21
N THR A 239 -4.66 -19.62 -25.40
CA THR A 239 -4.55 -18.87 -24.15
C THR A 239 -4.44 -17.37 -24.39
N ALA A 240 -3.74 -16.94 -25.45
CA ALA A 240 -3.69 -15.53 -25.82
C ALA A 240 -5.08 -14.99 -26.25
N GLU A 241 -5.84 -15.73 -27.04
CA GLU A 241 -7.22 -15.36 -27.41
C GLU A 241 -8.11 -15.20 -26.17
N LEU A 242 -8.00 -16.11 -25.20
CA LEU A 242 -8.74 -16.02 -23.93
C LEU A 242 -8.48 -14.70 -23.20
N TYR A 243 -7.22 -14.25 -23.12
CA TYR A 243 -6.85 -13.00 -22.44
C TYR A 243 -7.36 -11.76 -23.18
N LYS A 244 -7.40 -11.78 -24.52
CA LYS A 244 -7.93 -10.65 -25.30
C LYS A 244 -9.41 -10.40 -25.07
N VAL A 245 -10.17 -11.46 -24.80
CA VAL A 245 -11.63 -11.39 -24.58
C VAL A 245 -12.04 -11.34 -23.10
N THR A 246 -11.09 -11.49 -22.18
CA THR A 246 -11.34 -11.50 -20.72
C THR A 246 -10.72 -10.27 -20.06
N PRO A 247 -11.43 -9.13 -19.95
CA PRO A 247 -10.87 -7.87 -19.45
C PRO A 247 -10.43 -7.89 -17.97
N GLN A 248 -10.88 -8.88 -17.20
CA GLN A 248 -10.45 -9.12 -15.82
C GLN A 248 -9.08 -9.77 -15.72
N LEU A 249 -8.55 -10.31 -16.83
CA LEU A 249 -7.22 -10.91 -16.90
C LEU A 249 -6.27 -9.96 -17.62
N SER A 250 -5.04 -9.90 -17.13
CA SER A 250 -3.99 -9.05 -17.71
C SER A 250 -2.62 -9.66 -17.46
N ILE A 251 -1.60 -9.12 -18.11
CA ILE A 251 -0.20 -9.48 -17.87
C ILE A 251 0.63 -8.24 -17.57
N CYS A 252 1.67 -8.39 -16.77
CA CYS A 252 2.68 -7.37 -16.51
C CYS A 252 4.08 -7.99 -16.52
N ALA A 253 5.14 -7.17 -16.48
CA ALA A 253 6.50 -7.71 -16.50
C ALA A 253 6.91 -8.25 -15.13
N HIS A 254 7.48 -9.45 -15.09
CA HIS A 254 8.09 -10.02 -13.89
C HIS A 254 9.60 -10.17 -14.06
N GLY A 255 10.29 -9.05 -13.89
CA GLY A 255 11.70 -8.95 -14.19
C GLY A 255 12.01 -8.89 -15.69
N PHE A 256 13.14 -9.46 -16.11
CA PHE A 256 13.45 -9.72 -17.52
C PHE A 256 13.65 -11.21 -17.79
N GLU A 257 14.63 -11.82 -17.11
CA GLU A 257 14.99 -13.24 -17.27
C GLU A 257 14.63 -14.05 -16.03
N HIS A 258 14.26 -13.37 -14.95
CA HIS A 258 13.94 -13.95 -13.66
C HIS A 258 15.12 -14.73 -13.09
N ILE A 259 16.31 -14.13 -13.12
CA ILE A 259 17.54 -14.74 -12.60
C ILE A 259 18.06 -14.00 -11.37
N GLY A 260 18.11 -14.71 -10.24
CA GLY A 260 18.71 -14.20 -9.00
C GLY A 260 18.17 -12.81 -8.63
N GLU A 261 19.08 -11.91 -8.25
CA GLU A 261 18.78 -10.56 -7.81
C GLU A 261 18.91 -9.54 -8.96
N GLU A 262 18.31 -9.83 -10.12
CA GLU A 262 18.55 -9.09 -11.36
C GLU A 262 18.31 -7.58 -11.32
N PHE A 263 17.45 -7.09 -10.42
CA PHE A 263 17.22 -5.66 -10.21
C PHE A 263 17.81 -5.15 -8.89
N ALA A 264 18.55 -5.97 -8.14
CA ALA A 264 19.20 -5.59 -6.88
C ALA A 264 20.65 -5.12 -7.05
N THR A 265 21.13 -5.03 -8.29
CA THR A 265 22.47 -4.56 -8.61
C THR A 265 22.59 -3.04 -8.43
N PRO A 266 23.76 -2.52 -8.00
CA PRO A 266 24.06 -1.09 -8.03
C PRO A 266 24.48 -0.60 -9.43
N ASP A 267 24.64 -1.50 -10.40
CA ASP A 267 25.04 -1.14 -11.77
C ASP A 267 23.86 -0.52 -12.54
N LEU A 268 23.86 0.81 -12.61
CA LEU A 268 22.85 1.60 -13.34
C LEU A 268 22.74 1.21 -14.82
N GLU A 269 23.85 0.87 -15.48
CA GLU A 269 23.84 0.50 -16.89
C GLU A 269 23.12 -0.85 -17.09
N ASP A 270 23.41 -1.83 -16.23
CA ASP A 270 22.72 -3.12 -16.22
C ASP A 270 21.23 -2.95 -15.90
N LEU A 271 20.87 -2.10 -14.93
CA LEU A 271 19.46 -1.81 -14.61
C LEU A 271 18.70 -1.21 -15.80
N HIS A 272 19.27 -0.18 -16.45
CA HIS A 272 18.66 0.44 -17.64
C HIS A 272 18.52 -0.55 -18.80
N TRP A 273 19.54 -1.38 -19.02
CA TRP A 273 19.50 -2.43 -20.03
C TRP A 273 18.38 -3.42 -19.76
N ARG A 274 18.28 -3.95 -18.54
CA ARG A 274 17.26 -4.94 -18.16
C ARG A 274 15.85 -4.35 -18.26
N ALA A 275 15.64 -3.15 -17.75
CA ALA A 275 14.35 -2.47 -17.82
C ALA A 275 13.92 -2.26 -19.28
N THR A 276 14.81 -1.76 -20.14
CA THR A 276 14.53 -1.55 -21.56
C THR A 276 14.30 -2.87 -22.30
N SER A 277 15.08 -3.91 -21.97
CA SER A 277 14.97 -5.23 -22.58
C SER A 277 13.67 -5.93 -22.20
N ALA A 278 13.25 -5.84 -20.92
CA ALA A 278 11.95 -6.30 -20.46
C ALA A 278 10.81 -5.62 -21.24
N MET A 279 10.83 -4.30 -21.34
CA MET A 279 9.82 -3.54 -22.08
C MET A 279 9.77 -3.93 -23.56
N ARG A 280 10.92 -4.08 -24.23
CA ARG A 280 11.01 -4.54 -25.62
C ARG A 280 10.45 -5.95 -25.80
N ALA A 281 10.76 -6.86 -24.86
CA ALA A 281 10.26 -8.23 -24.90
C ALA A 281 8.73 -8.29 -24.68
N MET A 282 8.18 -7.48 -23.78
CA MET A 282 6.73 -7.38 -23.60
C MET A 282 6.02 -6.81 -24.83
N ARG A 283 6.57 -5.78 -25.48
CA ARG A 283 6.04 -5.26 -26.76
C ARG A 283 6.12 -6.30 -27.88
N LEU A 284 7.19 -7.09 -27.92
CA LEU A 284 7.29 -8.20 -28.86
C LEU A 284 6.19 -9.25 -28.59
N HIS A 285 5.96 -9.62 -27.34
CA HIS A 285 4.87 -10.53 -26.95
C HIS A 285 3.51 -10.02 -27.42
N GLU A 286 3.21 -8.74 -27.16
CA GLU A 286 1.99 -8.08 -27.62
C GLU A 286 1.87 -8.13 -29.15
N SER A 287 2.95 -7.82 -29.89
CA SER A 287 2.93 -7.86 -31.36
C SER A 287 2.70 -9.26 -31.94
N LEU A 288 3.12 -10.32 -31.23
CA LEU A 288 3.01 -11.70 -31.69
C LEU A 288 1.65 -12.33 -31.33
N THR A 289 1.04 -11.90 -30.22
CA THR A 289 -0.15 -12.55 -29.64
C THR A 289 -1.41 -11.68 -29.70
N GLY A 290 -1.23 -10.36 -29.82
CA GLY A 290 -2.27 -9.35 -29.66
C GLY A 290 -2.69 -9.10 -28.20
N VAL A 291 -2.06 -9.76 -27.23
CA VAL A 291 -2.36 -9.55 -25.80
C VAL A 291 -1.59 -8.33 -25.31
N GLY A 292 -2.32 -7.28 -24.96
CA GLY A 292 -1.72 -6.10 -24.33
C GLY A 292 -1.13 -6.41 -22.96
N PHE A 293 -0.19 -5.57 -22.51
CA PHE A 293 0.42 -5.71 -21.19
C PHE A 293 0.35 -4.40 -20.40
N GLU A 294 0.28 -4.55 -19.08
CA GLU A 294 0.40 -3.45 -18.14
C GLU A 294 1.88 -3.10 -17.97
N ALA A 295 2.24 -1.84 -18.19
CA ALA A 295 3.60 -1.32 -18.00
C ALA A 295 3.94 -1.18 -16.50
N VAL A 296 3.76 -2.25 -15.74
CA VAL A 296 4.09 -2.38 -14.32
C VAL A 296 5.15 -3.45 -14.16
N MET A 297 6.17 -3.18 -13.35
CA MET A 297 7.21 -4.15 -13.01
C MET A 297 6.87 -4.85 -11.69
N VAL A 298 6.85 -6.17 -11.70
CA VAL A 298 6.84 -6.99 -10.49
C VAL A 298 8.25 -7.51 -10.28
N PHE A 299 8.89 -7.15 -9.17
CA PHE A 299 10.27 -7.59 -8.92
C PHE A 299 10.33 -9.09 -8.59
N PRO A 300 11.14 -9.87 -9.31
CA PRO A 300 11.43 -11.26 -8.94
C PRO A 300 11.96 -11.36 -7.52
N GLN A 301 11.47 -12.36 -6.78
CA GLN A 301 11.97 -12.72 -5.44
C GLN A 301 11.87 -11.60 -4.38
N GLY A 302 11.17 -10.51 -4.67
CA GLY A 302 11.09 -9.39 -3.75
C GLY A 302 12.25 -8.39 -3.82
N LYS A 303 13.24 -8.57 -4.70
CA LYS A 303 14.54 -7.88 -4.60
C LYS A 303 14.71 -6.80 -5.67
N PHE A 304 15.14 -5.62 -5.23
CA PHE A 304 15.43 -4.46 -6.07
C PHE A 304 16.38 -3.50 -5.35
N SER A 305 17.19 -2.73 -6.09
CA SER A 305 18.02 -1.64 -5.57
C SER A 305 17.26 -0.32 -5.60
N SER A 306 17.73 0.67 -4.85
CA SER A 306 17.12 1.99 -4.77
C SER A 306 17.08 2.69 -6.14
N ASP A 307 18.06 2.43 -7.00
CA ASP A 307 18.14 2.99 -8.35
C ASP A 307 17.23 2.30 -9.39
N ALA A 308 16.73 1.09 -9.09
CA ALA A 308 15.94 0.31 -10.03
C ALA A 308 14.67 1.05 -10.49
N LEU A 309 14.02 1.82 -9.60
CA LEU A 309 12.80 2.56 -9.97
C LEU A 309 13.08 3.69 -10.96
N GLY A 310 14.25 4.33 -10.88
CA GLY A 310 14.71 5.32 -11.85
C GLY A 310 14.91 4.68 -13.23
N ALA A 311 15.59 3.53 -13.27
CA ALA A 311 15.81 2.78 -14.51
C ALA A 311 14.50 2.32 -15.18
N LEU A 312 13.54 1.84 -14.39
CA LEU A 312 12.21 1.47 -14.85
C LEU A 312 11.43 2.68 -15.42
N ALA A 313 11.48 3.83 -14.73
CA ALA A 313 10.82 5.04 -15.19
C ALA A 313 11.36 5.48 -16.56
N SER A 314 12.68 5.46 -16.74
CA SER A 314 13.32 5.81 -18.02
C SER A 314 13.01 4.81 -19.14
N ALA A 315 12.74 3.54 -18.82
CA ALA A 315 12.31 2.53 -19.78
C ALA A 315 10.81 2.62 -20.14
N GLY A 316 10.05 3.49 -19.48
CA GLY A 316 8.62 3.72 -19.74
C GLY A 316 7.67 2.86 -18.90
N PHE A 317 8.12 2.28 -17.79
CA PHE A 317 7.22 1.70 -16.81
C PHE A 317 6.43 2.80 -16.06
N LEU A 318 5.20 2.49 -15.67
CA LEU A 318 4.31 3.38 -14.93
C LEU A 318 4.43 3.22 -13.42
N ALA A 319 4.71 2.00 -12.97
CA ALA A 319 4.78 1.63 -11.56
C ALA A 319 5.57 0.34 -11.36
N ALA A 320 5.84 0.03 -10.10
CA ALA A 320 6.32 -1.27 -9.68
C ALA A 320 5.45 -1.83 -8.56
N ALA A 321 5.40 -3.15 -8.42
CA ALA A 321 4.74 -3.83 -7.32
C ALA A 321 5.70 -4.83 -6.66
N ASN A 322 5.74 -4.84 -5.33
CA ASN A 322 6.67 -5.69 -4.59
C ASN A 322 6.19 -6.08 -3.19
N SER A 323 6.64 -7.23 -2.68
CA SER A 323 6.21 -7.73 -1.36
C SER A 323 6.86 -7.00 -0.19
N THR A 324 8.10 -6.52 -0.41
CA THR A 324 8.82 -5.64 0.52
C THR A 324 8.83 -4.20 0.01
N PHE A 325 8.86 -3.25 0.93
CA PHE A 325 9.05 -1.84 0.65
C PHE A 325 10.53 -1.42 0.71
N LEU A 326 11.42 -2.31 1.14
CA LEU A 326 12.84 -2.02 1.31
C LEU A 326 13.64 -2.46 0.09
N ALA A 327 14.38 -1.53 -0.50
CA ALA A 327 15.43 -1.85 -1.45
C ALA A 327 16.58 -2.61 -0.76
N THR A 328 17.30 -3.46 -1.49
CA THR A 328 18.38 -4.31 -0.96
C THR A 328 19.59 -3.53 -0.47
N ASP A 329 19.79 -2.32 -0.99
CA ASP A 329 20.83 -1.35 -0.66
C ASP A 329 20.37 -0.27 0.33
N ALA A 330 19.13 -0.33 0.85
CA ALA A 330 18.57 0.68 1.75
C ALA A 330 19.12 0.55 3.18
N THR A 331 20.31 1.11 3.42
CA THR A 331 21.00 1.08 4.73
C THR A 331 20.28 1.86 5.84
N GLY A 332 19.45 2.85 5.50
CA GLY A 332 18.73 3.71 6.43
C GLY A 332 17.22 3.45 6.54
N GLY A 333 16.68 2.41 5.90
CA GLY A 333 15.24 2.17 5.85
C GLY A 333 14.45 3.21 5.04
N VAL A 334 13.12 3.22 5.22
CA VAL A 334 12.19 4.13 4.54
C VAL A 334 11.49 5.01 5.57
N ARG A 335 11.39 6.31 5.32
CA ARG A 335 10.66 7.22 6.22
C ARG A 335 9.20 6.79 6.35
N LEU A 336 8.65 6.82 7.57
CA LEU A 336 7.28 6.43 7.88
C LEU A 336 6.26 7.13 6.98
N GLU A 337 6.47 8.40 6.63
CA GLU A 337 5.59 9.15 5.73
C GLU A 337 5.36 8.47 4.37
N HIS A 338 6.32 7.72 3.83
CA HIS A 338 6.15 6.99 2.56
C HIS A 338 5.33 5.71 2.76
N LEU A 339 5.35 5.14 3.96
CA LEU A 339 4.58 3.95 4.31
C LEU A 339 3.12 4.30 4.66
N LEU A 340 2.83 5.57 4.97
CA LEU A 340 1.47 6.07 5.20
C LEU A 340 0.78 6.56 3.92
N GLU A 341 1.45 6.48 2.77
CA GLU A 341 0.86 6.82 1.48
C GLU A 341 0.43 5.55 0.72
N PRO A 342 -0.51 5.65 -0.23
CA PRO A 342 -0.95 4.57 -1.12
C PRO A 342 0.18 3.84 -1.86
N ALA A 343 1.31 4.53 -2.11
CA ALA A 343 2.49 3.98 -2.75
C ALA A 343 3.77 4.51 -2.08
N VAL A 344 4.81 3.68 -2.05
CA VAL A 344 6.14 4.09 -1.63
C VAL A 344 6.78 4.87 -2.77
N THR A 345 7.16 6.12 -2.51
CA THR A 345 7.82 7.02 -3.47
C THR A 345 9.23 7.41 -3.03
N ALA A 346 9.84 6.60 -2.16
CA ALA A 346 11.13 6.89 -1.54
C ALA A 346 12.32 6.79 -2.52
N TYR A 347 12.19 5.97 -3.57
CA TYR A 347 13.30 5.55 -4.44
C TYR A 347 13.27 6.16 -5.84
N GLY A 348 12.53 7.25 -6.03
CA GLY A 348 12.48 7.96 -7.32
C GLY A 348 11.06 8.32 -7.76
N PRO A 349 10.87 8.64 -9.06
CA PRO A 349 9.64 9.22 -9.58
C PRO A 349 8.52 8.21 -9.84
N LEU A 350 8.84 6.91 -9.78
CA LEU A 350 7.95 5.80 -10.08
C LEU A 350 7.41 5.19 -8.78
N PRO A 351 6.09 5.03 -8.62
CA PRO A 351 5.50 4.50 -7.40
C PRO A 351 5.74 3.00 -7.25
N LEU A 352 6.11 2.60 -6.04
CA LEU A 352 6.21 1.20 -5.62
C LEU A 352 4.99 0.82 -4.77
N PHE A 353 4.15 -0.05 -5.30
CA PHE A 353 3.00 -0.62 -4.60
C PHE A 353 3.39 -1.85 -3.81
N ARG A 354 2.85 -1.96 -2.60
CA ARG A 354 3.06 -3.16 -1.79
C ARG A 354 2.01 -4.20 -2.15
N ARG A 355 2.46 -5.43 -2.33
CA ARG A 355 1.60 -6.62 -2.43
C ARG A 355 1.83 -7.55 -1.25
N ARG A 356 0.83 -8.37 -0.91
CA ARG A 356 0.90 -9.29 0.23
C ARG A 356 0.29 -10.62 -0.13
N ALA A 357 0.82 -11.69 0.44
CA ALA A 357 0.16 -12.98 0.35
C ALA A 357 -1.10 -13.01 1.25
N PRO A 358 -2.11 -13.84 0.92
CA PRO A 358 -3.40 -13.89 1.61
C PRO A 358 -3.32 -14.18 3.12
N GLU A 359 -2.26 -14.80 3.64
CA GLU A 359 -2.10 -15.03 5.08
C GLU A 359 -1.98 -13.72 5.88
N TYR A 360 -1.69 -12.59 5.21
CA TYR A 360 -1.63 -11.27 5.83
C TYR A 360 -2.92 -10.46 5.66
N LEU A 361 -4.07 -11.12 5.43
CA LEU A 361 -5.35 -10.45 5.18
C LEU A 361 -5.73 -9.38 6.22
N SER A 362 -5.41 -9.60 7.50
CA SER A 362 -5.68 -8.63 8.58
C SER A 362 -4.98 -7.28 8.34
N ARG A 363 -3.83 -7.27 7.67
CA ARG A 363 -3.09 -6.05 7.33
C ARG A 363 -3.74 -5.25 6.19
N PHE A 364 -4.57 -5.87 5.35
CA PHE A 364 -5.24 -5.15 4.26
C PHE A 364 -6.23 -4.11 4.76
N ARG A 365 -6.78 -4.28 5.97
CA ARG A 365 -7.65 -3.26 6.58
C ARG A 365 -6.90 -1.95 6.85
N TYR A 366 -5.62 -2.04 7.17
CA TYR A 366 -4.75 -0.87 7.26
C TYR A 366 -4.41 -0.32 5.89
N ASP A 367 -4.27 -1.19 4.89
CA ASP A 367 -4.05 -0.73 3.52
C ASP A 367 -5.30 0.06 3.02
N LEU A 368 -6.52 -0.41 3.29
CA LEU A 368 -7.77 0.31 2.99
C LEU A 368 -7.83 1.68 3.64
N ILE A 369 -7.57 1.78 4.96
CA ILE A 369 -7.62 3.08 5.62
C ILE A 369 -6.55 4.03 5.07
N LEU A 370 -5.38 3.53 4.68
CA LEU A 370 -4.33 4.34 4.06
C LEU A 370 -4.60 4.67 2.58
N GLY A 371 -5.68 4.13 2.00
CA GLY A 371 -6.00 4.29 0.58
C GLY A 371 -5.08 3.50 -0.34
N LYS A 372 -4.37 2.49 0.18
CA LYS A 372 -3.53 1.58 -0.59
C LYS A 372 -4.40 0.57 -1.34
N PRO A 373 -4.04 0.19 -2.57
CA PRO A 373 -4.72 -0.90 -3.26
C PRO A 373 -4.44 -2.25 -2.58
N LEU A 374 -5.42 -3.14 -2.61
CA LEU A 374 -5.30 -4.50 -2.11
C LEU A 374 -4.68 -5.39 -3.20
N LEU A 375 -3.35 -5.43 -3.22
CA LEU A 375 -2.61 -6.26 -4.16
C LEU A 375 -2.24 -7.58 -3.49
N LEU A 376 -2.84 -8.66 -3.96
CA LEU A 376 -2.51 -10.02 -3.51
C LEU A 376 -1.43 -10.61 -4.39
N VAL A 377 -0.61 -11.49 -3.83
CA VAL A 377 0.39 -12.25 -4.59
C VAL A 377 0.37 -13.72 -4.18
N GLU A 378 0.34 -14.59 -5.18
CA GLU A 378 0.59 -16.03 -5.01
C GLU A 378 1.29 -16.62 -6.23
N HIS A 379 1.72 -17.88 -6.09
CA HIS A 379 2.24 -18.67 -7.21
C HIS A 379 1.22 -19.74 -7.62
N HIS A 380 1.57 -20.55 -8.62
CA HIS A 380 0.67 -21.56 -9.17
C HIS A 380 0.19 -22.57 -8.11
N GLU A 381 0.98 -22.86 -7.08
CA GLU A 381 0.61 -23.81 -6.02
C GLU A 381 -0.62 -23.40 -5.22
N TYR A 382 -0.99 -22.12 -5.20
CA TYR A 382 -2.21 -21.64 -4.56
C TYR A 382 -3.49 -22.09 -5.27
N PHE A 383 -3.35 -22.52 -6.53
CA PHE A 383 -4.44 -23.05 -7.36
C PHE A 383 -4.57 -24.58 -7.27
N LYS A 384 -3.82 -25.23 -6.37
CA LYS A 384 -4.07 -26.63 -6.00
C LYS A 384 -5.50 -26.81 -5.49
N ASP A 385 -5.95 -28.06 -5.37
CA ASP A 385 -7.28 -28.38 -4.84
C ASP A 385 -8.39 -27.60 -5.58
N GLN A 386 -8.23 -27.51 -6.91
CA GLN A 386 -9.12 -26.75 -7.79
C GLN A 386 -9.22 -25.25 -7.47
N GLY A 387 -8.28 -24.63 -6.76
CA GLY A 387 -8.25 -23.19 -6.53
C GLY A 387 -9.38 -22.66 -5.65
N GLU A 388 -9.92 -23.46 -4.74
CA GLU A 388 -10.92 -23.00 -3.76
C GLU A 388 -10.42 -21.82 -2.92
N ALA A 389 -9.14 -21.86 -2.51
CA ALA A 389 -8.51 -20.78 -1.75
C ALA A 389 -8.51 -19.44 -2.51
N PHE A 390 -8.35 -19.50 -3.84
CA PHE A 390 -8.43 -18.32 -4.71
C PHE A 390 -9.81 -17.67 -4.68
N GLU A 391 -10.89 -18.43 -4.73
CA GLU A 391 -12.24 -17.85 -4.66
C GLU A 391 -12.55 -17.31 -3.26
N GLN A 392 -12.16 -18.05 -2.21
CA GLN A 392 -12.40 -17.68 -0.81
C GLN A 392 -11.77 -16.32 -0.43
N VAL A 393 -10.64 -15.95 -1.04
CA VAL A 393 -10.00 -14.68 -0.75
C VAL A 393 -10.85 -13.48 -1.18
N PHE A 394 -11.54 -13.57 -2.32
CA PHE A 394 -12.42 -12.51 -2.81
C PHE A 394 -13.65 -12.35 -1.90
N GLU A 395 -14.24 -13.46 -1.46
CA GLU A 395 -15.36 -13.45 -0.50
C GLU A 395 -14.95 -12.78 0.81
N THR A 396 -13.77 -13.17 1.33
CA THR A 396 -13.25 -12.63 2.59
C THR A 396 -13.02 -11.12 2.50
N ILE A 397 -12.43 -10.64 1.39
CA ILE A 397 -12.20 -9.22 1.17
C ILE A 397 -13.51 -8.46 0.97
N ARG A 398 -14.49 -9.01 0.24
CA ARG A 398 -15.80 -8.37 0.04
C ARG A 398 -16.58 -8.20 1.35
N GLY A 399 -16.36 -9.06 2.34
CA GLY A 399 -16.89 -8.88 3.69
C GLY A 399 -16.35 -7.63 4.43
N VAL A 400 -15.22 -7.07 3.97
CA VAL A 400 -14.55 -5.92 4.59
C VAL A 400 -14.62 -4.67 3.72
N ALA A 401 -14.48 -4.83 2.41
CA ALA A 401 -14.51 -3.77 1.42
C ALA A 401 -15.52 -4.12 0.32
N PRO A 402 -16.83 -4.01 0.58
CA PRO A 402 -17.87 -4.43 -0.36
C PRO A 402 -17.87 -3.60 -1.66
N LEU A 403 -17.33 -2.39 -1.62
CA LEU A 403 -17.24 -1.47 -2.77
C LEU A 403 -15.88 -1.54 -3.49
N ILE A 404 -15.06 -2.54 -3.20
CA ILE A 404 -13.77 -2.70 -3.86
C ILE A 404 -13.96 -2.97 -5.36
N GLN A 405 -13.20 -2.24 -6.18
CA GLN A 405 -13.13 -2.45 -7.61
C GLN A 405 -11.96 -3.37 -7.93
N TRP A 406 -12.26 -4.58 -8.39
CA TRP A 406 -11.24 -5.50 -8.87
C TRP A 406 -10.92 -5.21 -10.34
N ILE A 407 -9.73 -4.68 -10.60
CA ILE A 407 -9.31 -4.27 -11.96
C ILE A 407 -7.84 -4.65 -12.23
N PRO A 408 -7.40 -4.67 -13.50
CA PRO A 408 -6.00 -4.91 -13.86
C PRO A 408 -5.00 -4.00 -13.14
N LEU A 409 -3.81 -4.53 -12.82
CA LEU A 409 -2.81 -3.85 -12.00
C LEU A 409 -2.40 -2.47 -12.55
N GLY A 410 -2.23 -2.33 -13.87
CA GLY A 410 -1.88 -1.03 -14.45
C GLY A 410 -3.05 -0.05 -14.50
N HIS A 411 -4.30 -0.52 -14.50
CA HIS A 411 -5.48 0.34 -14.31
C HIS A 411 -5.52 0.91 -12.88
N ILE A 412 -5.18 0.11 -11.87
CA ILE A 412 -5.02 0.59 -10.48
C ILE A 412 -3.97 1.69 -10.43
N ALA A 413 -2.79 1.43 -11.00
CA ALA A 413 -1.69 2.40 -11.04
C ALA A 413 -2.12 3.74 -11.65
N LYS A 414 -2.89 3.69 -12.75
CA LYS A 414 -3.41 4.87 -13.44
C LYS A 414 -4.54 5.58 -12.70
N ARG A 415 -5.22 4.97 -11.73
CA ARG A 415 -6.38 5.59 -11.07
C ARG A 415 -6.14 5.97 -9.62
N LEU A 416 -5.11 5.40 -8.99
CA LEU A 416 -4.86 5.62 -7.59
C LEU A 416 -4.56 7.10 -7.30
N HIS A 417 -5.34 7.67 -6.39
CA HIS A 417 -5.17 9.03 -5.92
C HIS A 417 -5.69 9.19 -4.50
N LEU A 418 -5.22 10.23 -3.83
CA LEU A 418 -5.86 10.78 -2.64
C LEU A 418 -6.53 12.10 -3.01
N MET A 419 -7.63 12.42 -2.35
CA MET A 419 -8.31 13.70 -2.49
C MET A 419 -8.55 14.33 -1.13
N ARG A 420 -8.59 15.66 -1.09
CA ARG A 420 -9.13 16.45 0.02
C ARG A 420 -9.88 17.68 -0.49
N ALA A 421 -10.75 18.24 0.35
CA ALA A 421 -11.55 19.41 0.02
C ALA A 421 -11.28 20.52 1.05
N PRO A 422 -10.24 21.35 0.85
CA PRO A 422 -9.85 22.35 1.85
C PRO A 422 -10.87 23.48 2.00
N ARG A 423 -11.65 23.76 0.94
CA ARG A 423 -12.70 24.79 0.90
C ARG A 423 -13.74 24.46 -0.16
N ALA A 424 -14.90 25.14 -0.10
CA ALA A 424 -15.95 25.00 -1.10
C ALA A 424 -15.42 25.37 -2.51
N GLY A 425 -15.83 24.60 -3.53
CA GLY A 425 -15.42 24.81 -4.92
C GLY A 425 -13.95 24.49 -5.24
N HIS A 426 -13.17 24.03 -4.26
CA HIS A 426 -11.77 23.63 -4.44
C HIS A 426 -11.53 22.19 -4.00
N ARG A 427 -10.76 21.45 -4.78
CA ARG A 427 -10.34 20.08 -4.50
C ARG A 427 -8.85 20.00 -4.71
N GLU A 428 -8.17 19.26 -3.86
CA GLU A 428 -6.78 18.88 -4.09
C GLU A 428 -6.72 17.39 -4.37
N VAL A 429 -6.02 17.01 -5.43
CA VAL A 429 -5.84 15.63 -5.87
C VAL A 429 -4.36 15.32 -5.86
N ARG A 430 -3.99 14.22 -5.20
CA ARG A 430 -2.63 13.68 -5.25
C ARG A 430 -2.63 12.38 -6.01
N PHE A 431 -1.88 12.32 -7.09
CA PHE A 431 -1.76 11.14 -7.94
C PHE A 431 -0.30 10.65 -7.98
N TYR A 432 -0.11 9.39 -8.39
CA TYR A 432 1.16 8.69 -8.18
C TYR A 432 1.89 8.32 -9.49
N CYS A 433 1.15 8.11 -10.59
CA CYS A 433 1.72 7.71 -11.88
C CYS A 433 1.76 8.87 -12.89
N ARG A 434 2.66 8.80 -13.87
CA ARG A 434 2.76 9.80 -14.96
C ARG A 434 1.63 9.70 -15.98
N GLN A 435 0.97 8.55 -16.06
CA GLN A 435 -0.33 8.39 -16.72
C GLN A 435 -1.38 8.24 -15.63
N PHE A 436 -2.32 9.17 -15.56
CA PHE A 436 -3.34 9.20 -14.52
C PHE A 436 -4.72 9.42 -15.13
N ARG A 437 -5.72 8.73 -14.59
CA ARG A 437 -7.12 8.79 -14.98
C ARG A 437 -7.95 9.19 -13.78
N PHE A 438 -8.70 10.27 -13.96
CA PHE A 438 -9.46 10.87 -12.89
C PHE A 438 -10.94 10.97 -13.26
N ARG A 439 -11.81 10.30 -12.49
CA ARG A 439 -13.25 10.48 -12.60
C ARG A 439 -13.66 11.72 -11.82
N VAL A 440 -14.10 12.77 -12.51
CA VAL A 440 -14.47 14.04 -11.88
C VAL A 440 -15.75 13.85 -11.04
N PRO A 441 -15.69 13.99 -9.70
CA PRO A 441 -16.84 13.76 -8.84
C PRO A 441 -17.84 14.92 -8.85
N ASP A 442 -17.37 16.16 -8.97
CA ASP A 442 -18.19 17.36 -8.85
C ASP A 442 -17.61 18.53 -9.64
N ARG A 443 -18.37 19.62 -9.79
CA ARG A 443 -17.85 20.84 -10.44
C ARG A 443 -16.99 21.60 -9.44
N ALA A 444 -15.69 21.70 -9.72
CA ALA A 444 -14.74 22.40 -8.86
C ALA A 444 -13.47 22.82 -9.63
N THR A 445 -12.66 23.65 -8.99
CA THR A 445 -11.24 23.80 -9.36
C THR A 445 -10.46 22.70 -8.65
N TYR A 446 -9.70 21.94 -9.43
CA TYR A 446 -8.86 20.84 -8.96
C TYR A 446 -7.39 21.27 -9.04
N GLU A 447 -6.71 21.28 -7.90
CA GLU A 447 -5.25 21.36 -7.82
C GLU A 447 -4.70 19.93 -7.81
N PHE A 448 -3.99 19.56 -8.86
CA PHE A 448 -3.35 18.25 -8.99
C PHE A 448 -1.91 18.33 -8.51
N THR A 449 -1.49 17.32 -7.76
CA THR A 449 -0.14 17.22 -7.21
C THR A 449 0.43 15.82 -7.41
N LYS A 450 1.71 15.74 -7.77
CA LYS A 450 2.47 14.49 -7.86
C LYS A 450 3.89 14.73 -7.38
N ARG A 451 4.44 13.76 -6.63
CA ARG A 451 5.88 13.77 -6.36
C ARG A 451 6.64 13.44 -7.65
N GLU A 452 7.53 14.33 -8.06
CA GLU A 452 8.31 14.20 -9.28
C GLU A 452 9.68 14.82 -9.02
N VAL A 453 10.71 13.99 -8.95
CA VAL A 453 12.09 14.39 -8.60
C VAL A 453 12.88 14.80 -9.86
N SER A 454 12.32 14.56 -11.04
CA SER A 454 13.00 14.77 -12.31
C SER A 454 12.72 16.18 -12.83
N SER A 455 13.79 16.92 -13.13
CA SER A 455 13.76 18.15 -13.93
C SER A 455 13.38 17.90 -15.39
N ASP A 456 13.14 16.66 -15.79
CA ASP A 456 12.94 16.26 -17.17
C ASP A 456 11.48 16.36 -17.62
N VAL A 457 10.58 16.86 -16.76
CA VAL A 457 9.19 17.14 -17.14
C VAL A 457 9.17 18.21 -18.22
N ARG A 458 8.72 17.83 -19.42
CA ARG A 458 8.63 18.72 -20.59
C ARG A 458 7.29 19.42 -20.65
N ALA A 459 6.22 18.66 -20.41
CA ALA A 459 4.86 19.14 -20.49
C ALA A 459 3.94 18.31 -19.60
N VAL A 460 2.83 18.92 -19.16
CA VAL A 460 1.71 18.21 -18.57
C VAL A 460 0.53 18.36 -19.53
N HIS A 461 -0.12 17.25 -19.85
CA HIS A 461 -1.29 17.22 -20.72
C HIS A 461 -2.51 16.78 -19.93
N VAL A 462 -3.62 17.48 -20.14
CA VAL A 462 -4.95 17.14 -19.62
C VAL A 462 -5.88 16.94 -20.82
N ASN A 463 -6.37 15.71 -21.01
CA ASN A 463 -7.11 15.28 -22.20
C ASN A 463 -6.37 15.62 -23.51
N GLY A 464 -5.04 15.44 -23.52
CA GLY A 464 -4.15 15.75 -24.64
C GLY A 464 -3.78 17.24 -24.78
N ARG A 465 -4.49 18.15 -24.12
CA ARG A 465 -4.18 19.60 -24.14
C ARG A 465 -3.05 19.92 -23.16
N PRO A 466 -1.99 20.63 -23.57
CA PRO A 466 -0.95 21.06 -22.64
C PRO A 466 -1.52 22.06 -21.62
N VAL A 467 -1.05 21.99 -20.38
CA VAL A 467 -1.43 22.88 -19.27
C VAL A 467 -0.20 23.43 -18.57
N ASP A 468 -0.34 24.62 -18.00
CA ASP A 468 0.71 25.21 -17.18
C ASP A 468 0.91 24.41 -15.90
N PHE A 469 2.17 24.23 -15.52
CA PHE A 469 2.55 23.51 -14.31
C PHE A 469 3.72 24.18 -13.61
N THR A 470 3.87 23.89 -12.32
CA THR A 470 5.05 24.24 -11.54
C THR A 470 5.71 22.98 -10.99
N LEU A 471 7.04 23.03 -10.86
CA LEU A 471 7.83 21.99 -10.22
C LEU A 471 8.61 22.61 -9.06
N GLU A 472 8.14 22.37 -7.84
CA GLU A 472 8.75 22.94 -6.63
C GLU A 472 9.04 21.84 -5.62
N ARG A 473 10.29 21.75 -5.14
CA ARG A 473 10.71 20.80 -4.09
C ARG A 473 10.22 19.37 -4.39
N ASP A 474 10.56 18.87 -5.57
CA ASP A 474 10.17 17.54 -6.07
C ASP A 474 8.65 17.31 -6.16
N THR A 475 7.86 18.38 -6.33
CA THR A 475 6.40 18.30 -6.44
C THR A 475 5.93 19.02 -7.69
N LEU A 476 5.38 18.25 -8.62
CA LEU A 476 4.64 18.73 -9.78
C LEU A 476 3.27 19.23 -9.32
N ARG A 477 2.86 20.42 -9.79
CA ARG A 477 1.53 21.01 -9.53
C ARG A 477 0.92 21.62 -10.77
N PHE A 478 -0.39 21.50 -10.93
CA PHE A 478 -1.17 22.23 -11.93
C PHE A 478 -2.64 22.35 -11.48
N CYS A 479 -3.38 23.29 -12.06
CA CYS A 479 -4.77 23.55 -11.69
C CYS A 479 -5.69 23.48 -12.92
N GLU A 480 -6.84 22.85 -12.78
CA GLU A 480 -7.84 22.75 -13.84
C GLU A 480 -9.26 22.91 -13.29
N ALA A 481 -10.11 23.64 -14.01
CA ALA A 481 -11.53 23.74 -13.71
C ALA A 481 -12.28 22.60 -14.42
N LEU A 482 -12.83 21.66 -13.64
CA LEU A 482 -13.44 20.46 -14.18
C LEU A 482 -14.90 20.35 -13.75
N ALA A 483 -15.71 19.68 -14.58
CA ALA A 483 -17.09 19.33 -14.27
C ALA A 483 -17.37 17.88 -14.71
N PRO A 484 -18.27 17.15 -14.03
CA PRO A 484 -18.62 15.78 -14.42
C PRO A 484 -19.24 15.76 -15.82
N ASN A 485 -18.73 14.89 -16.69
CA ASN A 485 -19.22 14.72 -18.07
C ASN A 485 -19.38 13.23 -18.46
N GLY A 486 -19.34 12.33 -17.47
CA GLY A 486 -19.42 10.88 -17.68
C GLY A 486 -18.14 10.20 -18.21
N ARG A 487 -17.07 10.96 -18.49
CA ARG A 487 -15.77 10.44 -18.94
C ARG A 487 -14.68 10.67 -17.89
N ASP A 488 -13.65 9.84 -17.93
CA ASP A 488 -12.43 10.08 -17.14
C ASP A 488 -11.64 11.23 -17.78
N VAL A 489 -10.96 12.02 -16.94
CA VAL A 489 -9.93 12.97 -17.36
C VAL A 489 -8.60 12.24 -17.43
N ASP A 490 -7.96 12.24 -18.59
CA ASP A 490 -6.63 11.68 -18.79
C ASP A 490 -5.58 12.75 -18.52
N VAL A 491 -4.69 12.49 -17.58
CA VAL A 491 -3.51 13.31 -17.26
C VAL A 491 -2.26 12.55 -17.71
N PHE A 492 -1.42 13.22 -18.49
CA PHE A 492 -0.13 12.69 -18.93
C PHE A 492 0.99 13.65 -18.60
N VAL A 493 1.98 13.18 -17.84
CA VAL A 493 3.21 13.91 -17.52
C VAL A 493 4.28 13.46 -18.51
N ASP A 494 4.56 14.30 -19.50
CA ASP A 494 5.59 14.04 -20.51
C ASP A 494 6.98 14.35 -19.94
N THR A 495 7.91 13.41 -20.11
CA THR A 495 9.27 13.52 -19.61
C THR A 495 10.26 13.20 -20.70
N GLN A 496 11.45 13.83 -20.68
CA GLN A 496 12.53 13.45 -21.58
C GLN A 496 12.82 11.96 -21.42
N PRO A 497 12.78 11.14 -22.50
CA PRO A 497 13.26 9.77 -22.43
C PRO A 497 14.74 9.79 -22.06
N GLY A 498 15.15 8.97 -21.09
CA GLY A 498 16.55 8.72 -20.85
C GLY A 498 17.17 8.10 -22.11
N ALA A 499 18.09 8.81 -22.77
CA ALA A 499 18.79 8.31 -23.95
C ALA A 499 19.80 7.24 -23.53
N TRP A 500 19.34 6.01 -23.37
CA TRP A 500 20.24 4.88 -23.11
C TRP A 500 20.44 4.04 -24.38
N THR A 501 21.66 4.06 -24.90
CA THR A 501 22.07 3.35 -26.13
C THR A 501 23.02 2.18 -25.86
N GLY A 502 23.34 1.90 -24.58
CA GLY A 502 24.20 0.79 -24.21
C GLY A 502 23.60 -0.55 -24.65
N ASN A 503 24.43 -1.58 -24.74
CA ASN A 503 23.98 -2.96 -24.84
C ASN A 503 25.07 -3.83 -24.24
N PRO A 504 25.05 -4.09 -22.91
CA PRO A 504 26.05 -4.93 -22.28
C PRO A 504 26.11 -6.27 -23.04
N ARG A 505 27.28 -6.56 -23.61
CA ARG A 505 27.48 -7.79 -24.39
C ARG A 505 27.51 -8.97 -23.42
N ARG A 506 26.40 -9.70 -23.36
CA ARG A 506 26.35 -10.97 -22.64
C ARG A 506 26.87 -12.12 -23.50
N GLY A 507 27.79 -12.89 -22.94
CA GLY A 507 28.35 -14.09 -23.56
C GLY A 507 27.31 -15.19 -23.75
N MET A 508 27.50 -16.03 -24.77
CA MET A 508 26.60 -17.13 -25.12
C MET A 508 26.36 -18.12 -23.97
N SER A 509 27.36 -18.34 -23.11
CA SER A 509 27.26 -19.16 -21.89
C SER A 509 26.18 -18.68 -20.93
N SER A 510 26.04 -17.36 -20.74
CA SER A 510 25.00 -16.79 -19.87
C SER A 510 23.59 -17.06 -20.40
N LYS A 511 23.38 -16.93 -21.72
CA LYS A 511 22.08 -17.20 -22.35
C LYS A 511 21.67 -18.67 -22.22
N LEU A 512 22.63 -19.59 -22.39
CA LEU A 512 22.39 -21.03 -22.19
C LEU A 512 22.03 -21.35 -20.74
N SER A 513 22.72 -20.74 -19.77
CA SER A 513 22.43 -20.90 -18.34
C SER A 513 21.02 -20.41 -17.98
N VAL A 514 20.62 -19.23 -18.50
CA VAL A 514 19.25 -18.71 -18.32
C VAL A 514 18.22 -19.68 -18.89
N ALA A 515 18.41 -20.14 -20.12
CA ALA A 515 17.50 -21.07 -20.77
C ALA A 515 17.35 -22.37 -19.96
N ALA A 516 18.47 -22.99 -19.58
CA ALA A 516 18.47 -24.22 -18.77
C ALA A 516 17.70 -24.01 -17.45
N ARG A 517 17.95 -22.92 -16.74
CA ARG A 517 17.23 -22.58 -15.50
C ARG A 517 15.73 -22.44 -15.74
N ARG A 518 15.30 -21.73 -16.80
CA ARG A 518 13.88 -21.52 -17.09
C ARG A 518 13.15 -22.82 -17.45
N TYR A 519 13.75 -23.68 -18.26
CA TYR A 519 13.18 -24.99 -18.58
C TYR A 519 13.12 -25.91 -17.36
N LEU A 520 14.12 -25.86 -16.46
CA LEU A 520 14.09 -26.61 -15.20
C LEU A 520 13.01 -26.12 -14.24
N SER A 521 12.81 -24.79 -14.12
CA SER A 521 11.72 -24.21 -13.34
C SER A 521 10.35 -24.65 -13.88
N GLU A 522 10.14 -24.56 -15.19
CA GLU A 522 8.90 -25.04 -15.82
C GLU A 522 8.69 -26.54 -15.61
N GLY A 523 9.76 -27.34 -15.70
CA GLY A 523 9.71 -28.78 -15.42
C GLY A 523 9.31 -29.09 -13.97
N ARG A 524 9.87 -28.33 -13.01
CA ARG A 524 9.49 -28.42 -11.60
C ARG A 524 8.01 -28.12 -11.41
N ASP A 525 7.53 -27.02 -12.00
CA ASP A 525 6.17 -26.55 -11.78
C ASP A 525 5.13 -27.47 -12.42
N ASN A 526 5.37 -27.92 -13.66
CA ASN A 526 4.41 -28.74 -14.41
C ASN A 526 4.40 -30.22 -14.04
N TYR A 527 5.53 -30.80 -13.61
CA TYR A 527 5.64 -32.25 -13.42
C TYR A 527 5.94 -32.67 -11.97
N ILE A 528 6.73 -31.88 -11.24
CA ILE A 528 7.17 -32.24 -9.88
C ILE A 528 6.16 -31.74 -8.85
N ALA A 529 5.74 -30.47 -8.94
CA ALA A 529 4.79 -29.89 -8.01
C ALA A 529 3.40 -30.55 -8.12
N THR A 530 2.99 -30.90 -9.34
CA THR A 530 1.67 -31.50 -9.61
C THR A 530 1.58 -32.99 -9.25
N ASN A 531 2.69 -33.72 -9.12
CA ASN A 531 2.68 -35.16 -8.86
C ASN A 531 3.19 -35.52 -7.45
N ALA A 532 2.33 -36.11 -6.63
CA ALA A 532 2.62 -36.47 -5.24
C ALA A 532 3.82 -37.43 -5.07
N GLN A 533 4.05 -38.35 -6.02
CA GLN A 533 5.13 -39.34 -5.95
C GLN A 533 6.52 -38.71 -6.14
N PHE A 534 6.63 -37.64 -6.92
CA PHE A 534 7.90 -36.95 -7.15
C PHE A 534 8.23 -35.91 -6.05
N ARG A 535 7.24 -35.45 -5.27
CA ARG A 535 7.45 -34.49 -4.18
C ARG A 535 8.34 -35.04 -3.06
N SER A 536 8.27 -36.33 -2.75
CA SER A 536 9.06 -36.96 -1.69
C SER A 536 10.55 -37.06 -2.06
N GLY A 537 10.87 -37.35 -3.32
CA GLY A 537 12.26 -37.44 -3.82
C GLY A 537 12.93 -36.09 -4.10
N TRP A 538 12.16 -35.03 -4.34
CA TRP A 538 12.68 -33.71 -4.73
C TRP A 538 13.40 -32.93 -3.61
N SER A 539 13.20 -33.33 -2.34
CA SER A 539 13.87 -32.71 -1.19
C SER A 539 15.41 -32.78 -1.28
N LEU A 540 15.95 -33.82 -1.95
CA LEU A 540 17.39 -33.99 -2.18
C LEU A 540 17.93 -33.04 -3.28
N VAL A 541 17.19 -32.87 -4.38
CA VAL A 541 17.59 -32.01 -5.51
C VAL A 541 17.45 -30.53 -5.16
N ARG A 542 16.56 -30.19 -4.21
CA ARG A 542 16.37 -28.83 -3.68
C ARG A 542 17.64 -28.20 -3.11
N ARG A 543 18.66 -28.98 -2.71
CA ARG A 543 19.97 -28.47 -2.28
C ARG A 543 20.87 -27.99 -3.42
N LEU A 544 20.67 -28.51 -4.64
CA LEU A 544 21.46 -28.14 -5.83
C LEU A 544 20.83 -26.99 -6.63
N LEU A 545 19.52 -26.78 -6.48
CA LEU A 545 18.74 -25.77 -7.22
C LEU A 545 18.27 -24.61 -6.33
N LYS A 546 18.91 -24.37 -5.16
CA LYS A 546 18.59 -23.19 -4.36
C LYS A 546 18.76 -21.91 -5.22
N PRO A 547 17.83 -20.95 -5.08
CA PRO A 547 17.84 -19.68 -5.83
C PRO A 547 19.14 -18.89 -5.64
#